data_AF-A0A382GGQ5-F1
#
_entry.id   AF-A0A382GGQ5-F1
#
_cell.length_a   1.000
_cell.length_b   1.000
_cell.length_c   1.000
_cell.angle_alpha   90.00
_cell.angle_beta   90.00
_cell.angle_gamma   90.00
#
_symmetry.space_group_name_H-M   'P 1'
#
loop_
_entity.id
_entity.type
_entity.pdbx_description
1 polymer ?
#
loop_
_entity_poly.entity_id
_entity_poly.type
_entity_poly.pdbx_seq_one_letter_code
_entity_poly.pdbx_strand_id
1 'polypeptide(L)'
;HPIVDDINNVYGLFGIGYIPHNVIIGGDGEILYSDAGYNQTAIVSIINQALEDLPSDLDEDGFDADVDNCPDNYNPTQADIDGDGDGDACDICDNVNIFVTGNVNGDLNSNSQPMINFFDIIALLDHLQQSQSNPTAISECEHQAGNINGDNNVNIIDVVNLVNMILFEGQTFSVIPEQDGGVISLTSSPATDNIVLESASGIGGVQFDIISSIQITQDLDQISLPQGWSMHYSLNNNVYRVFAYDQTGENSLDRIKLDFQGASIKSVQDVIVSSPKGYEIVTDMKRYGSEIGEISLPDRLTIQELYPNPFNPSLTISFSVPTETEVTVAVYNMLGERVATLLYNSYLASGFHSLKWTASGQPSGMYFIKIQTPTVIETKKALFIK
;
A
#
# COMPACT_ATOMS: atom_id res chain seq x y z
N HIS A 1 -10.15 28.71 -27.55
CA HIS A 1 -10.30 27.55 -28.47
C HIS A 1 -8.91 27.09 -28.89
N PRO A 2 -8.46 25.88 -28.55
CA PRO A 2 -7.24 25.35 -29.12
C PRO A 2 -7.47 25.12 -30.62
N ILE A 3 -6.50 25.50 -31.45
CA ILE A 3 -6.56 25.28 -32.89
C ILE A 3 -6.31 23.78 -33.11
N VAL A 4 -7.31 23.09 -33.65
CA VAL A 4 -7.19 21.70 -34.08
C VAL A 4 -6.44 21.69 -35.41
N ASP A 5 -5.22 21.17 -35.37
CA ASP A 5 -4.30 20.99 -36.50
C ASP A 5 -4.64 19.71 -37.26
N ASP A 6 -5.52 19.81 -38.27
CA ASP A 6 -5.86 18.65 -39.11
C ASP A 6 -6.06 19.01 -40.60
N ILE A 7 -5.48 20.12 -41.05
CA ILE A 7 -5.49 20.49 -42.47
C ILE A 7 -4.13 20.98 -42.94
N ASN A 8 -3.31 19.99 -43.31
CA ASN A 8 -2.27 19.99 -44.34
C ASN A 8 -1.47 21.30 -44.53
N ASN A 9 -0.24 21.22 -44.04
CA ASN A 9 0.96 21.93 -44.52
C ASN A 9 1.39 23.19 -43.76
N VAL A 10 1.48 23.09 -42.43
CA VAL A 10 2.23 24.06 -41.59
C VAL A 10 3.74 23.78 -41.59
N TYR A 11 4.19 22.60 -42.04
CA TYR A 11 5.61 22.23 -42.12
C TYR A 11 6.45 23.20 -42.98
N GLY A 12 5.84 23.99 -43.88
CA GLY A 12 6.54 25.02 -44.65
C GLY A 12 6.83 26.32 -43.88
N LEU A 13 6.21 26.53 -42.71
CA LEU A 13 6.45 27.71 -41.85
C LEU A 13 7.68 27.55 -40.96
N PHE A 14 8.07 26.31 -40.66
CA PHE A 14 9.27 26.00 -39.88
C PHE A 14 10.31 25.42 -40.82
N GLY A 15 11.31 26.24 -41.19
CA GLY A 15 12.37 25.84 -42.11
C GLY A 15 12.97 24.47 -41.77
N ILE A 16 13.30 23.69 -42.80
CA ILE A 16 13.93 22.37 -42.71
C ILE A 16 15.14 22.41 -41.76
N GLY A 17 14.97 21.85 -40.57
CA GLY A 17 15.97 21.82 -39.50
C GLY A 17 15.25 21.70 -38.16
N TYR A 18 15.22 20.49 -37.59
CA TYR A 18 14.72 20.27 -36.23
C TYR A 18 15.60 21.08 -35.27
N ILE A 19 15.10 22.20 -34.74
CA ILE A 19 15.69 22.83 -33.57
C ILE A 19 14.92 22.32 -32.37
N PRO A 20 15.54 21.67 -31.37
CA PRO A 20 14.86 21.41 -30.11
C PRO A 20 14.50 22.77 -29.49
N HIS A 21 13.19 23.01 -29.37
CA HIS A 21 12.65 24.20 -28.72
C HIS A 21 12.48 23.85 -27.24
N ASN A 22 13.06 24.66 -26.37
CA ASN A 22 12.83 24.57 -24.94
C ASN A 22 11.75 25.60 -24.60
N VAL A 23 10.64 25.12 -24.03
CA VAL A 23 9.53 25.97 -23.60
C VAL A 23 9.33 25.75 -22.11
N ILE A 24 9.24 26.83 -21.34
CA ILE A 24 8.83 26.81 -19.93
C ILE A 24 7.49 27.53 -19.86
N ILE A 25 6.52 26.91 -19.19
CA ILE A 25 5.17 27.43 -18.98
C ILE A 25 4.97 27.59 -17.47
N GLY A 26 4.46 28.74 -17.03
CA GLY A 26 4.15 29.05 -15.64
C GLY A 26 2.91 28.30 -15.14
N GLY A 27 2.67 28.31 -13.83
CA GLY A 27 1.49 27.70 -13.20
C GLY A 27 0.16 28.32 -13.65
N ASP A 28 0.20 29.58 -14.11
CA ASP A 28 -0.89 30.35 -14.70
C ASP A 28 -1.12 30.04 -16.21
N GLY A 29 -0.30 29.18 -16.80
CA GLY A 29 -0.35 28.82 -18.22
C GLY A 29 0.34 29.81 -19.17
N GLU A 30 1.04 30.84 -18.66
CA GLU A 30 1.81 31.76 -19.50
C GLU A 30 3.17 31.17 -19.92
N ILE A 31 3.65 31.51 -21.13
CA ILE A 31 4.96 31.05 -21.62
C ILE A 31 6.05 31.94 -21.02
N LEU A 32 6.79 31.40 -20.04
CA LEU A 32 7.87 32.09 -19.34
C LEU A 32 9.21 32.03 -20.09
N TYR A 33 9.40 31.01 -20.94
CA TYR A 33 10.58 30.86 -21.79
C TYR A 33 10.22 30.12 -23.07
N SER A 34 10.80 30.56 -24.19
CA SER A 34 10.72 29.84 -25.46
C SER A 34 11.94 30.22 -26.30
N ASP A 35 12.87 29.27 -26.49
CA ASP A 35 14.07 29.51 -27.31
C ASP A 35 14.51 28.27 -28.09
N ALA A 36 15.21 28.52 -29.18
CA ALA A 36 15.69 27.52 -30.12
C ALA A 36 17.14 27.14 -29.75
N GLY A 37 17.32 26.04 -29.02
CA GLY A 37 18.62 25.57 -28.49
C GLY A 37 18.66 25.40 -26.97
N TYR A 38 19.58 24.58 -26.46
CA TYR A 38 19.68 24.25 -25.02
C TYR A 38 20.64 25.19 -24.29
N ASN A 39 20.08 26.07 -23.44
CA ASN A 39 20.84 26.93 -22.52
C ASN A 39 20.44 26.61 -21.07
N GLN A 40 21.18 25.68 -20.46
CA GLN A 40 20.89 25.21 -19.10
C GLN A 40 20.79 26.33 -18.07
N THR A 41 21.66 27.35 -18.13
CA THR A 41 21.67 28.43 -17.14
C THR A 41 20.42 29.29 -17.22
N ALA A 42 20.00 29.64 -18.44
CA ALA A 42 18.78 30.44 -18.65
C ALA A 42 17.53 29.64 -18.26
N ILE A 43 17.46 28.38 -18.68
CA ILE A 43 16.35 27.46 -18.36
C ILE A 43 16.21 27.30 -16.85
N VAL A 44 17.30 26.98 -16.14
CA VAL A 44 17.27 26.79 -14.68
C VAL A 44 16.94 28.10 -13.95
N SER A 45 17.46 29.24 -14.40
CA SER A 45 17.14 30.53 -13.79
C SER A 45 15.66 30.90 -13.92
N ILE A 46 15.05 30.63 -15.08
CA ILE A 46 13.63 30.92 -15.31
C ILE A 46 12.74 29.93 -14.55
N ILE A 47 13.12 28.66 -14.47
CA ILE A 47 12.42 27.69 -13.62
C ILE A 47 12.44 28.15 -12.15
N ASN A 48 13.60 28.58 -11.64
CA ASN A 48 13.69 29.03 -10.25
C ASN A 48 12.86 30.30 -9.99
N GLN A 49 12.86 31.25 -10.94
CA GLN A 49 12.02 32.45 -10.84
C GLN A 49 10.52 32.07 -10.89
N ALA A 50 10.14 31.17 -11.80
CA ALA A 50 8.76 30.69 -11.91
C ALA A 50 8.28 29.98 -10.64
N LEU A 51 9.18 29.26 -9.96
CA LEU A 51 8.89 28.62 -8.69
C LEU A 51 8.78 29.62 -7.53
N GLU A 52 9.49 30.76 -7.59
CA GLU A 52 9.35 31.86 -6.62
C GLU A 52 8.03 32.64 -6.82
N ASP A 53 7.51 32.68 -8.05
CA ASP A 53 6.30 33.44 -8.42
C ASP A 53 5.02 32.57 -8.47
N LEU A 54 5.07 31.30 -8.02
CA LEU A 54 3.86 30.49 -7.84
C LEU A 54 2.96 31.19 -6.80
N PRO A 55 1.65 31.39 -7.09
CA PRO A 55 0.74 31.98 -6.11
C PRO A 55 0.76 31.11 -4.85
N SER A 56 1.27 31.71 -3.78
CA SER A 56 1.36 31.05 -2.47
C SER A 56 -0.04 30.88 -1.91
N ASP A 57 -0.91 31.88 -2.09
CA ASP A 57 -2.32 31.92 -1.73
C ASP A 57 -3.15 31.70 -3.01
N LEU A 58 -3.86 30.58 -3.10
CA LEU A 58 -4.52 30.10 -4.33
C LEU A 58 -5.94 30.65 -4.49
N ASP A 59 -6.62 30.94 -3.39
CA ASP A 59 -8.01 31.43 -3.37
C ASP A 59 -8.14 32.92 -2.95
N GLU A 60 -7.02 33.56 -2.66
CA GLU A 60 -6.84 34.96 -2.30
C GLU A 60 -7.51 35.34 -0.96
N ASP A 61 -7.57 34.42 0.00
CA ASP A 61 -8.17 34.64 1.32
C ASP A 61 -7.23 35.28 2.36
N GLY A 62 -5.93 35.35 2.04
CA GLY A 62 -4.88 35.91 2.88
C GLY A 62 -4.01 34.87 3.60
N PHE A 63 -4.18 33.58 3.31
CA PHE A 63 -3.35 32.49 3.79
C PHE A 63 -2.65 31.76 2.63
N ASP A 64 -1.38 31.40 2.84
CA ASP A 64 -0.64 30.62 1.86
C ASP A 64 -1.12 29.15 1.92
N ALA A 65 -1.12 28.43 0.79
CA ALA A 65 -1.65 27.08 0.62
C ALA A 65 -1.02 26.01 1.52
N ASP A 66 0.12 26.28 2.16
CA ASP A 66 0.75 25.39 3.14
C ASP A 66 0.26 25.62 4.58
N VAL A 67 -0.46 26.71 4.83
CA VAL A 67 -1.06 27.07 6.13
C VAL A 67 -2.57 27.26 6.07
N ASP A 68 -3.14 27.36 4.87
CA ASP A 68 -4.57 27.49 4.62
C ASP A 68 -5.29 26.14 4.81
N ASN A 69 -6.30 26.11 5.68
CA ASN A 69 -7.12 24.92 5.91
C ASN A 69 -8.20 24.69 4.84
N CYS A 70 -8.31 25.57 3.85
CA CYS A 70 -9.11 25.38 2.64
C CYS A 70 -8.46 26.01 1.39
N PRO A 71 -7.33 25.47 0.88
CA PRO A 71 -6.51 26.10 -0.17
C PRO A 71 -7.21 26.49 -1.48
N ASP A 72 -8.37 25.91 -1.78
CA ASP A 72 -9.15 26.17 -3.00
C ASP A 72 -10.44 26.99 -2.73
N ASN A 73 -10.77 27.30 -1.47
CA ASN A 73 -12.09 27.78 -1.04
C ASN A 73 -12.00 28.98 -0.07
N TYR A 74 -12.16 30.20 -0.60
CA TYR A 74 -12.02 31.46 0.15
C TYR A 74 -12.64 31.43 1.56
N ASN A 75 -11.79 31.43 2.60
CA ASN A 75 -12.22 31.33 3.99
C ASN A 75 -11.32 32.14 4.96
N PRO A 76 -11.30 33.48 4.88
CA PRO A 76 -10.35 34.36 5.59
C PRO A 76 -10.43 34.32 7.13
N THR A 77 -11.42 33.62 7.70
CA THR A 77 -11.52 33.38 9.14
C THR A 77 -10.80 32.12 9.59
N GLN A 78 -10.45 31.23 8.66
CA GLN A 78 -9.85 29.92 8.90
C GLN A 78 -10.64 29.18 9.99
N ALA A 79 -11.98 29.23 9.87
CA ALA A 79 -12.87 28.61 10.84
C ALA A 79 -12.77 27.09 10.69
N ASP A 80 -12.64 26.43 11.82
CA ASP A 80 -12.45 24.99 11.96
C ASP A 80 -13.06 24.64 13.33
N ILE A 81 -14.36 24.30 13.31
CA ILE A 81 -15.16 24.14 14.53
C ILE A 81 -14.77 22.87 15.30
N ASP A 82 -14.43 21.79 14.60
CA ASP A 82 -14.12 20.49 15.18
C ASP A 82 -12.61 20.25 15.34
N GLY A 83 -11.76 21.04 14.70
CA GLY A 83 -10.31 21.07 14.90
C GLY A 83 -9.59 19.94 14.18
N ASP A 84 -10.18 19.38 13.12
CA ASP A 84 -9.61 18.25 12.38
C ASP A 84 -8.57 18.67 11.32
N GLY A 85 -8.50 19.98 11.05
CA GLY A 85 -7.54 20.60 10.14
C GLY A 85 -8.12 20.97 8.78
N ASP A 86 -9.33 20.52 8.43
CA ASP A 86 -10.08 20.99 7.27
C ASP A 86 -10.99 22.15 7.70
N GLY A 87 -11.00 23.26 6.94
CA GLY A 87 -11.83 24.41 7.34
C GLY A 87 -13.31 24.21 7.04
N ASP A 88 -14.19 24.85 7.83
CA ASP A 88 -15.67 24.78 7.68
C ASP A 88 -16.15 25.10 6.24
N ALA A 89 -15.36 25.85 5.47
CA ALA A 89 -15.69 26.28 4.11
C ALA A 89 -15.47 25.20 3.02
N CYS A 90 -14.61 24.21 3.30
CA CYS A 90 -14.28 23.11 2.41
C CYS A 90 -14.58 21.74 3.04
N ASP A 91 -14.82 21.69 4.35
CA ASP A 91 -15.25 20.50 5.04
C ASP A 91 -16.75 20.24 4.82
N ILE A 92 -17.03 19.03 4.32
CA ILE A 92 -18.37 18.53 4.05
C ILE A 92 -19.02 17.90 5.28
N CYS A 93 -18.24 17.60 6.32
CA CYS A 93 -18.67 16.85 7.48
C CYS A 93 -19.09 17.74 8.65
N ASP A 94 -18.48 18.90 8.83
CA ASP A 94 -18.79 19.80 9.94
C ASP A 94 -19.25 21.21 9.57
N ASN A 95 -19.58 21.47 8.29
CA ASN A 95 -20.13 22.75 7.81
C ASN A 95 -21.36 23.27 8.61
N VAL A 96 -21.99 22.41 9.42
CA VAL A 96 -23.16 22.70 10.26
C VAL A 96 -23.07 22.13 11.69
N ASN A 97 -21.90 21.70 12.16
CA ASN A 97 -21.71 21.10 13.49
C ASN A 97 -22.63 19.88 13.75
N ILE A 98 -22.65 18.94 12.81
CA ILE A 98 -23.50 17.73 12.87
C ILE A 98 -22.66 16.50 13.20
N PHE A 99 -21.59 16.26 12.44
CA PHE A 99 -20.75 15.07 12.59
C PHE A 99 -19.51 15.36 13.44
N VAL A 100 -19.73 15.64 14.72
CA VAL A 100 -18.64 15.78 15.69
C VAL A 100 -18.17 14.42 16.21
N THR A 101 -16.94 14.34 16.74
CA THR A 101 -16.42 13.13 17.40
C THR A 101 -17.43 12.54 18.38
N GLY A 102 -17.86 11.30 18.11
CA GLY A 102 -18.84 10.56 18.91
C GLY A 102 -20.29 10.64 18.42
N ASN A 103 -20.66 11.60 17.57
CA ASN A 103 -22.00 11.68 16.97
C ASN A 103 -22.05 10.93 15.63
N VAL A 104 -21.79 9.63 15.68
CA VAL A 104 -21.58 8.77 14.50
C VAL A 104 -22.80 8.72 13.59
N ASN A 105 -24.01 8.86 14.13
CA ASN A 105 -25.24 8.81 13.33
C ASN A 105 -25.75 10.19 12.86
N GLY A 106 -25.06 11.28 13.25
CA GLY A 106 -25.39 12.66 12.85
C GLY A 106 -26.72 13.17 13.38
N ASP A 107 -27.24 12.64 14.50
CA ASP A 107 -28.51 13.12 15.07
C ASP A 107 -28.33 14.42 15.87
N LEU A 108 -29.40 15.21 15.87
CA LEU A 108 -29.45 16.52 16.53
C LEU A 108 -30.61 16.54 17.53
N ASN A 109 -30.41 17.26 18.64
CA ASN A 109 -31.48 17.54 19.59
C ASN A 109 -32.42 18.66 19.09
N SER A 110 -33.44 18.98 19.88
CA SER A 110 -34.42 20.02 19.56
C SER A 110 -33.84 21.43 19.40
N ASN A 111 -32.61 21.66 19.85
CA ASN A 111 -31.89 22.93 19.74
C ASN A 111 -30.84 22.90 18.62
N SER A 112 -30.87 21.90 17.74
CA SER A 112 -29.89 21.70 16.66
C SER A 112 -28.46 21.50 17.17
N GLN A 113 -28.28 20.85 18.32
CA GLN A 113 -26.96 20.45 18.81
C GLN A 113 -26.75 18.94 18.65
N PRO A 114 -25.53 18.48 18.32
CA PRO A 114 -25.23 17.06 18.14
C PRO A 114 -25.48 16.21 19.39
N MET A 115 -25.92 14.97 19.18
CA MET A 115 -26.47 14.10 20.21
C MET A 115 -25.66 12.82 20.40
N ILE A 116 -24.55 12.89 21.15
CA ILE A 116 -23.75 11.70 21.48
C ILE A 116 -24.49 10.82 22.50
N ASN A 117 -24.96 9.66 22.08
CA ASN A 117 -25.80 8.76 22.86
C ASN A 117 -25.64 7.28 22.47
N PHE A 118 -26.48 6.41 23.05
CA PHE A 118 -26.40 4.96 22.82
C PHE A 118 -26.58 4.55 21.34
N PHE A 119 -27.34 5.32 20.56
CA PHE A 119 -27.54 5.04 19.14
C PHE A 119 -26.26 5.21 18.32
N ASP A 120 -25.32 6.05 18.75
CA ASP A 120 -24.00 6.20 18.11
C ASP A 120 -23.13 4.95 18.29
N ILE A 121 -23.19 4.31 19.46
CA ILE A 121 -22.50 3.03 19.68
C ILE A 121 -23.03 1.98 18.71
N ILE A 122 -24.34 1.93 18.49
CA ILE A 122 -24.94 0.98 17.56
C ILE A 122 -24.59 1.31 16.12
N ALA A 123 -24.58 2.60 15.74
CA ALA A 123 -24.14 3.03 14.42
C ALA A 123 -22.69 2.65 14.15
N LEU A 124 -21.80 2.89 15.12
CA LEU A 124 -20.38 2.53 15.04
C LEU A 124 -20.19 1.00 14.98
N LEU A 125 -20.94 0.22 15.76
CA LEU A 125 -20.88 -1.23 15.71
C LEU A 125 -21.41 -1.80 14.38
N ASP A 126 -22.47 -1.21 13.83
CA ASP A 126 -22.98 -1.60 12.51
C ASP A 126 -21.94 -1.31 11.44
N HIS A 127 -21.30 -0.13 11.50
CA HIS A 127 -20.18 0.24 10.65
C HIS A 127 -19.04 -0.82 10.70
N LEU A 128 -18.63 -1.26 11.88
CA LEU A 128 -17.61 -2.31 12.04
C LEU A 128 -18.04 -3.70 11.53
N GLN A 129 -19.34 -3.96 11.43
CA GLN A 129 -19.89 -5.25 11.00
C GLN A 129 -20.18 -5.34 9.49
N GLN A 130 -20.24 -4.22 8.78
CA GLN A 130 -20.57 -4.19 7.36
C GLN A 130 -19.45 -4.79 6.49
N SER A 131 -19.51 -6.11 6.28
CA SER A 131 -18.68 -6.79 5.27
C SER A 131 -19.15 -6.40 3.87
N GLN A 132 -18.42 -5.49 3.20
CA GLN A 132 -18.20 -5.25 1.74
C GLN A 132 -19.28 -5.61 0.68
N SER A 133 -20.50 -6.00 1.03
CA SER A 133 -21.48 -6.64 0.12
C SER A 133 -22.64 -5.73 -0.24
N ASN A 134 -22.74 -4.58 0.43
CA ASN A 134 -23.41 -3.38 -0.05
C ASN A 134 -22.86 -2.22 0.77
N PRO A 135 -21.74 -1.61 0.36
CA PRO A 135 -21.38 -0.34 0.95
C PRO A 135 -22.48 0.63 0.51
N THR A 136 -23.42 0.96 1.39
CA THR A 136 -23.71 2.40 1.49
C THR A 136 -22.34 2.98 1.75
N ALA A 137 -21.80 3.70 0.76
CA ALA A 137 -20.55 4.42 0.96
C ALA A 137 -20.70 5.11 2.30
N ILE A 138 -19.91 4.68 3.27
CA ILE A 138 -19.79 5.37 4.55
C ILE A 138 -19.57 6.82 4.14
N SER A 139 -20.45 7.73 4.57
CA SER A 139 -20.10 9.13 4.39
C SER A 139 -18.85 9.34 5.22
N GLU A 140 -17.82 9.93 4.63
CA GLU A 140 -16.54 10.27 5.28
C GLU A 140 -16.72 10.80 6.71
N CYS A 141 -17.82 11.51 6.94
CA CYS A 141 -18.26 12.07 8.21
C CYS A 141 -18.61 11.04 9.29
N GLU A 142 -19.20 9.89 8.95
CA GLU A 142 -19.45 8.80 9.90
C GLU A 142 -18.13 8.16 10.35
N HIS A 143 -17.15 8.07 9.45
CA HIS A 143 -15.82 7.54 9.75
C HIS A 143 -15.03 8.51 10.64
N GLN A 144 -15.01 9.80 10.29
CA GLN A 144 -14.38 10.85 11.10
C GLN A 144 -15.02 10.92 12.49
N ALA A 145 -16.36 11.01 12.58
CA ALA A 145 -17.07 11.03 13.86
C ALA A 145 -16.87 9.73 14.67
N GLY A 146 -16.63 8.60 14.01
CA GLY A 146 -16.37 7.30 14.61
C GLY A 146 -14.92 7.04 15.05
N ASN A 147 -13.97 7.88 14.68
CA ASN A 147 -12.55 7.79 15.04
C ASN A 147 -12.31 8.52 16.38
N ILE A 148 -12.67 7.89 17.49
CA ILE A 148 -12.75 8.54 18.80
C ILE A 148 -11.38 8.74 19.44
N ASN A 149 -10.42 7.84 19.18
CA ASN A 149 -9.03 7.98 19.67
C ASN A 149 -8.15 8.83 18.74
N GLY A 150 -8.61 9.18 17.53
CA GLY A 150 -7.89 9.99 16.56
C GLY A 150 -6.71 9.27 15.89
N ASP A 151 -6.73 7.93 15.81
CA ASP A 151 -5.65 7.16 15.20
C ASP A 151 -5.88 6.82 13.71
N ASN A 152 -7.01 7.31 13.16
CA ASN A 152 -7.49 7.10 11.80
C ASN A 152 -7.92 5.65 11.49
N ASN A 153 -8.00 4.78 12.50
CA ASN A 153 -8.45 3.40 12.35
C ASN A 153 -9.71 3.16 13.19
N VAL A 154 -10.88 3.35 12.57
CA VAL A 154 -12.16 3.05 13.24
C VAL A 154 -12.27 1.56 13.55
N ASN A 155 -12.18 1.20 14.84
CA ASN A 155 -12.15 -0.18 15.32
C ASN A 155 -12.87 -0.35 16.68
N ILE A 156 -12.71 -1.51 17.32
CA ILE A 156 -13.41 -1.81 18.58
C ILE A 156 -12.98 -0.91 19.74
N ILE A 157 -11.78 -0.33 19.68
CA ILE A 157 -11.27 0.63 20.67
C ILE A 157 -12.08 1.92 20.61
N ASP A 158 -12.49 2.39 19.43
CA ASP A 158 -13.37 3.54 19.29
C ASP A 158 -14.73 3.31 19.93
N VAL A 159 -15.27 2.09 19.82
CA VAL A 159 -16.50 1.72 20.51
C VAL A 159 -16.33 1.80 22.03
N VAL A 160 -15.20 1.30 22.55
CA VAL A 160 -14.90 1.39 23.99
C VAL A 160 -14.77 2.86 24.44
N ASN A 161 -14.10 3.68 23.62
CA ASN A 161 -13.92 5.10 23.92
C ASN A 161 -15.24 5.88 23.83
N LEU A 162 -16.10 5.57 22.87
CA LEU A 162 -17.44 6.14 22.76
C LEU A 162 -18.32 5.77 23.95
N VAL A 163 -18.27 4.49 24.37
CA VAL A 163 -18.95 4.04 25.60
C VAL A 163 -18.46 4.83 26.81
N ASN A 164 -17.15 5.03 26.94
CA ASN A 164 -16.59 5.82 28.04
C ASN A 164 -17.01 7.29 27.95
N MET A 165 -17.01 7.89 26.77
CA MET A 165 -17.45 9.26 26.52
C MET A 165 -18.89 9.48 26.99
N ILE A 166 -19.79 8.52 26.70
CA ILE A 166 -21.20 8.56 27.12
C ILE A 166 -21.35 8.33 28.63
N LEU A 167 -20.61 7.38 29.20
CA LEU A 167 -20.72 7.02 30.62
C LEU A 167 -20.10 8.05 31.57
N PHE A 168 -19.09 8.80 31.12
CA PHE A 168 -18.31 9.73 31.95
C PHE A 168 -18.43 11.20 31.50
N GLU A 169 -19.57 11.58 30.91
CA GLU A 169 -19.95 12.96 30.59
C GLU A 169 -18.93 13.73 29.74
N GLY A 170 -18.46 13.13 28.63
CA GLY A 170 -17.60 13.82 27.68
C GLY A 170 -16.14 13.94 28.11
N GLN A 171 -15.71 13.20 29.14
CA GLN A 171 -14.28 12.94 29.30
C GLN A 171 -13.83 12.04 28.15
N THR A 172 -13.27 12.65 27.11
CA THR A 172 -12.34 11.96 26.23
C THR A 172 -11.16 11.56 27.10
N PHE A 173 -11.13 10.30 27.51
CA PHE A 173 -9.84 9.70 27.76
C PHE A 173 -9.17 9.71 26.40
N SER A 174 -8.30 10.70 26.15
CA SER A 174 -7.17 10.44 25.28
C SER A 174 -6.54 9.20 25.89
N VAL A 175 -6.89 8.03 25.35
CA VAL A 175 -6.11 6.83 25.53
C VAL A 175 -4.82 7.20 24.81
N ILE A 176 -3.96 7.95 25.50
CA ILE A 176 -2.63 8.22 25.02
C ILE A 176 -2.09 6.82 24.78
N PRO A 177 -1.79 6.45 23.51
CA PRO A 177 -1.15 5.18 23.26
C PRO A 177 0.00 5.07 24.24
N GLU A 178 0.12 3.93 24.92
CA GLU A 178 1.25 3.77 25.83
C GLU A 178 2.52 4.08 25.02
N GLN A 179 3.30 5.08 25.47
CA GLN A 179 4.42 5.65 24.72
C GLN A 179 5.44 4.58 24.29
N ASP A 180 5.45 3.48 25.02
CA ASP A 180 6.12 2.24 24.67
C ASP A 180 5.23 1.41 23.73
N GLY A 181 5.30 1.74 22.44
CA GLY A 181 4.62 1.03 21.36
C GLY A 181 4.98 -0.46 21.28
N GLY A 182 4.19 -1.21 20.52
CA GLY A 182 4.41 -2.62 20.26
C GLY A 182 5.00 -2.89 18.88
N VAL A 183 5.46 -4.11 18.66
CA VAL A 183 5.88 -4.58 17.34
C VAL A 183 5.19 -5.91 17.07
N ILE A 184 4.56 -6.03 15.92
CA ILE A 184 4.12 -7.31 15.37
C ILE A 184 5.03 -7.69 14.20
N SER A 185 5.67 -8.85 14.29
CA SER A 185 6.60 -9.35 13.29
C SER A 185 6.08 -10.62 12.66
N LEU A 186 5.93 -10.62 11.32
CA LEU A 186 5.71 -11.84 10.55
C LEU A 186 7.03 -12.29 9.93
N THR A 187 7.59 -13.40 10.40
CA THR A 187 8.77 -14.02 9.83
C THR A 187 8.39 -15.24 9.00
N SER A 188 8.72 -15.23 7.71
CA SER A 188 8.38 -16.31 6.79
C SER A 188 9.60 -17.07 6.30
N SER A 189 9.55 -18.39 6.41
CA SER A 189 10.57 -19.31 5.89
C SER A 189 9.92 -20.47 5.12
N PRO A 190 10.66 -21.20 4.26
CA PRO A 190 10.09 -22.33 3.52
C PRO A 190 9.50 -23.42 4.41
N ALA A 191 9.92 -23.53 5.68
CA ALA A 191 9.51 -24.57 6.60
C ALA A 191 8.47 -24.12 7.63
N THR A 192 8.47 -22.84 8.02
CA THR A 192 7.60 -22.28 9.06
C THR A 192 7.36 -20.79 8.87
N ASP A 193 6.19 -20.34 9.29
CA ASP A 193 5.89 -18.93 9.53
C ASP A 193 5.78 -18.69 11.04
N ASN A 194 6.31 -17.55 11.49
CA ASN A 194 6.29 -17.15 12.89
C ASN A 194 5.64 -15.77 12.98
N ILE A 195 4.55 -15.64 13.73
CA ILE A 195 4.00 -14.35 14.13
C ILE A 195 4.48 -14.08 15.56
N VAL A 196 5.11 -12.93 15.77
CA VAL A 196 5.64 -12.52 17.07
C VAL A 196 5.08 -11.14 17.41
N LEU A 197 4.43 -11.02 18.57
CA LEU A 197 4.02 -9.74 19.13
C LEU A 197 4.88 -9.44 20.35
N GLU A 198 5.41 -8.24 20.44
CA GLU A 198 6.27 -7.77 21.53
C GLU A 198 5.82 -6.37 21.96
N SER A 199 5.71 -6.14 23.27
CA SER A 199 5.48 -4.80 23.84
C SER A 199 6.09 -4.72 25.23
N ALA A 200 6.76 -3.59 25.53
CA ALA A 200 7.35 -3.33 26.84
C ALA A 200 6.29 -2.94 27.90
N SER A 201 5.11 -2.52 27.46
CA SER A 201 3.98 -2.17 28.32
C SER A 201 3.20 -3.40 28.83
N GLY A 202 3.55 -4.58 28.34
CA GLY A 202 2.81 -5.81 28.58
C GLY A 202 1.55 -5.91 27.74
N ILE A 203 1.23 -7.09 27.25
CA ILE A 203 0.05 -7.37 26.44
C ILE A 203 -1.00 -7.98 27.36
N GLY A 204 -2.20 -7.38 27.41
CA GLY A 204 -3.39 -7.91 28.08
C GLY A 204 -4.37 -8.60 27.13
N GLY A 205 -4.33 -8.25 25.86
CA GLY A 205 -5.18 -8.83 24.82
C GLY A 205 -4.70 -8.50 23.42
N VAL A 206 -5.08 -9.33 22.46
CA VAL A 206 -4.73 -9.18 21.06
C VAL A 206 -5.86 -9.69 20.17
N GLN A 207 -6.15 -8.96 19.10
CA GLN A 207 -6.93 -9.38 17.95
C GLN A 207 -6.11 -9.14 16.68
N PHE A 208 -6.17 -10.05 15.72
CA PHE A 208 -5.67 -9.81 14.37
C PHE A 208 -6.27 -10.80 13.37
N ASP A 209 -6.25 -10.42 12.10
CA ASP A 209 -6.72 -11.21 10.98
C ASP A 209 -5.53 -11.84 10.25
N ILE A 210 -5.58 -13.16 10.07
CA ILE A 210 -4.58 -13.93 9.30
C ILE A 210 -5.19 -14.31 7.95
N ILE A 211 -4.52 -13.89 6.87
CA ILE A 211 -4.78 -14.41 5.54
C ILE A 211 -3.76 -15.49 5.23
N SER A 212 -4.23 -16.72 4.99
CA SER A 212 -3.37 -17.87 4.70
C SER A 212 -3.63 -18.45 3.30
N SER A 213 -2.60 -19.06 2.74
CA SER A 213 -2.64 -19.82 1.48
C SER A 213 -3.19 -21.24 1.66
N ILE A 214 -3.16 -21.76 2.88
CA ILE A 214 -3.65 -23.09 3.25
C ILE A 214 -4.50 -23.01 4.52
N GLN A 215 -5.16 -24.12 4.86
CA GLN A 215 -5.89 -24.21 6.12
C GLN A 215 -4.91 -24.36 7.29
N ILE A 216 -5.02 -23.48 8.30
CA ILE A 216 -4.11 -23.41 9.46
C ILE A 216 -4.81 -23.75 10.79
N THR A 217 -6.04 -24.29 10.75
CA THR A 217 -6.81 -24.62 11.97
C THR A 217 -6.05 -25.57 12.89
N GLN A 218 -5.32 -26.55 12.32
CA GLN A 218 -4.55 -27.49 13.12
C GLN A 218 -3.39 -26.82 13.87
N ASP A 219 -2.71 -25.85 13.26
CA ASP A 219 -1.67 -25.08 13.93
C ASP A 219 -2.29 -24.23 15.05
N LEU A 220 -3.39 -23.53 14.77
CA LEU A 220 -4.12 -22.73 15.74
C LEU A 220 -4.61 -23.55 16.94
N ASP A 221 -5.14 -24.75 16.72
CA ASP A 221 -5.62 -25.65 17.79
C ASP A 221 -4.47 -26.17 18.68
N GLN A 222 -3.23 -26.16 18.18
CA GLN A 222 -2.05 -26.64 18.91
C GLN A 222 -1.32 -25.53 19.69
N ILE A 223 -1.67 -24.27 19.46
CA ILE A 223 -1.08 -23.15 20.19
C ILE A 223 -1.55 -23.20 21.64
N SER A 224 -0.59 -23.28 22.55
CA SER A 224 -0.83 -23.21 23.99
C SER A 224 -0.35 -21.87 24.51
N LEU A 225 -1.25 -21.13 25.16
CA LEU A 225 -0.91 -19.92 25.90
C LEU A 225 -0.67 -20.23 27.40
N PRO A 226 0.00 -19.32 28.14
CA PRO A 226 0.18 -19.45 29.59
C PRO A 226 -1.14 -19.51 30.38
N GLN A 227 -1.07 -19.92 31.64
CA GLN A 227 -2.25 -19.96 32.52
C GLN A 227 -2.89 -18.57 32.63
N GLY A 228 -4.22 -18.50 32.57
CA GLY A 228 -5.00 -17.26 32.60
C GLY A 228 -5.38 -16.76 31.21
N TRP A 229 -4.63 -17.14 30.18
CA TRP A 229 -4.94 -16.77 28.79
C TRP A 229 -5.93 -17.72 28.16
N SER A 230 -6.77 -17.15 27.30
CA SER A 230 -7.62 -17.90 26.38
C SER A 230 -7.40 -17.41 24.97
N MET A 231 -7.47 -18.33 24.01
CA MET A 231 -7.40 -18.02 22.59
C MET A 231 -8.62 -18.60 21.89
N HIS A 232 -9.20 -17.80 21.00
CA HIS A 232 -10.29 -18.19 20.13
C HIS A 232 -9.99 -17.73 18.71
N TYR A 233 -10.55 -18.43 17.73
CA TYR A 233 -10.49 -17.97 16.35
C TYR A 233 -11.80 -18.27 15.63
N SER A 234 -12.08 -17.49 14.59
CA SER A 234 -13.17 -17.73 13.66
C SER A 234 -12.65 -17.67 12.23
N LEU A 235 -13.28 -18.42 11.33
CA LEU A 235 -12.92 -18.46 9.92
C LEU A 235 -14.08 -17.93 9.08
N ASN A 236 -13.84 -16.85 8.33
CA ASN A 236 -14.78 -16.30 7.37
C ASN A 236 -14.05 -15.94 6.08
N ASN A 237 -14.51 -16.41 4.92
CA ASN A 237 -13.95 -16.08 3.61
C ASN A 237 -12.40 -16.17 3.51
N ASN A 238 -11.81 -17.25 4.05
CA ASN A 238 -10.35 -17.49 4.11
C ASN A 238 -9.55 -16.53 5.00
N VAL A 239 -10.22 -15.71 5.81
CA VAL A 239 -9.62 -14.88 6.84
C VAL A 239 -9.85 -15.54 8.20
N TYR A 240 -8.77 -15.79 8.94
CA TYR A 240 -8.83 -16.27 10.31
C TYR A 240 -8.73 -15.09 11.25
N ARG A 241 -9.83 -14.74 11.89
CA ARG A 241 -9.81 -13.74 12.96
C ARG A 241 -9.43 -14.42 14.26
N VAL A 242 -8.28 -14.07 14.81
CA VAL A 242 -7.72 -14.65 16.04
C VAL A 242 -7.85 -13.63 17.16
N PHE A 243 -8.28 -14.09 18.33
CA PHE A 243 -8.34 -13.31 19.56
C PHE A 243 -7.63 -14.10 20.66
N ALA A 244 -6.74 -13.45 21.39
CA ALA A 244 -6.16 -14.00 22.61
C ALA A 244 -6.15 -12.95 23.71
N TYR A 245 -6.53 -13.32 24.92
CA TYR A 245 -6.64 -12.37 26.03
C TYR A 245 -6.44 -13.03 27.38
N ASP A 246 -5.93 -12.25 28.34
CA ASP A 246 -5.87 -12.63 29.73
C ASP A 246 -7.26 -12.47 30.39
N GLN A 247 -7.82 -13.59 30.86
CA GLN A 247 -9.12 -13.59 31.54
C GLN A 247 -9.05 -13.05 32.96
N THR A 248 -7.85 -12.97 33.55
CA THR A 248 -7.70 -12.53 34.95
C THR A 248 -7.36 -11.05 35.05
N GLY A 249 -6.81 -10.44 34.00
CA GLY A 249 -6.30 -9.06 34.01
C GLY A 249 -5.04 -8.85 34.84
N GLU A 250 -4.33 -9.93 35.17
CA GLU A 250 -3.16 -9.93 36.08
C GLU A 250 -1.93 -10.64 35.49
N ASN A 251 -2.09 -11.38 34.39
CA ASN A 251 -1.08 -12.23 33.77
C ASN A 251 -0.65 -11.68 32.40
N SER A 252 -0.29 -10.40 32.33
CA SER A 252 0.17 -9.78 31.08
C SER A 252 1.42 -10.46 30.51
N LEU A 253 1.56 -10.44 29.19
CA LEU A 253 2.71 -11.01 28.48
C LEU A 253 3.47 -9.94 27.72
N ASP A 254 4.78 -9.84 27.90
CA ASP A 254 5.60 -8.91 27.11
C ASP A 254 5.82 -9.42 25.67
N ARG A 255 5.54 -10.71 25.43
CA ARG A 255 5.80 -11.39 24.17
C ARG A 255 4.84 -12.56 23.92
N ILE A 256 4.20 -12.56 22.76
CA ILE A 256 3.37 -13.68 22.26
C ILE A 256 4.00 -14.20 20.97
N LYS A 257 4.21 -15.52 20.86
CA LYS A 257 4.75 -16.17 19.66
C LYS A 257 3.81 -17.27 19.18
N LEU A 258 3.46 -17.19 17.91
CA LEU A 258 2.59 -18.14 17.22
C LEU A 258 3.37 -18.76 16.07
N ASP A 259 3.45 -20.09 16.08
CA ASP A 259 4.23 -20.89 15.14
C ASP A 259 3.31 -21.64 14.19
N PHE A 260 3.52 -21.48 12.88
CA PHE A 260 2.75 -22.14 11.83
C PHE A 260 3.66 -23.00 10.97
N GLN A 261 3.15 -24.15 10.52
CA GLN A 261 3.92 -25.07 9.69
C GLN A 261 3.83 -24.66 8.21
N GLY A 262 4.98 -24.62 7.55
CA GLY A 262 5.14 -24.18 6.16
C GLY A 262 5.00 -22.66 5.97
N ALA A 263 5.30 -22.21 4.76
CA ALA A 263 5.05 -20.84 4.30
C ALA A 263 3.56 -20.68 3.94
N SER A 264 2.71 -20.67 4.97
CA SER A 264 1.25 -20.66 4.87
C SER A 264 0.68 -19.24 4.92
N ILE A 265 1.22 -18.36 5.76
CA ILE A 265 0.71 -17.04 6.09
C ILE A 265 1.08 -16.03 4.99
N LYS A 266 0.07 -15.44 4.35
CA LYS A 266 0.27 -14.40 3.33
C LYS A 266 0.41 -13.02 3.95
N SER A 267 -0.46 -12.70 4.91
CA SER A 267 -0.46 -11.41 5.60
C SER A 267 -1.14 -11.52 6.97
N VAL A 268 -0.79 -10.57 7.83
CA VAL A 268 -1.47 -10.28 9.10
C VAL A 268 -2.00 -8.86 9.01
N GLN A 269 -3.26 -8.65 9.34
CA GLN A 269 -3.99 -7.37 9.19
C GLN A 269 -4.88 -7.13 10.41
N ASP A 270 -5.49 -5.95 10.50
CA ASP A 270 -6.47 -5.57 11.54
C ASP A 270 -5.97 -5.88 12.97
N VAL A 271 -4.71 -5.54 13.23
CA VAL A 271 -4.01 -5.85 14.48
C VAL A 271 -4.43 -4.85 15.54
N ILE A 272 -5.02 -5.34 16.61
CA ILE A 272 -5.39 -4.57 17.79
C ILE A 272 -4.72 -5.22 18.99
N VAL A 273 -3.94 -4.46 19.73
CA VAL A 273 -3.24 -4.94 20.92
C VAL A 273 -3.62 -4.06 22.09
N SER A 274 -4.02 -4.69 23.20
CA SER A 274 -4.35 -3.97 24.42
C SER A 274 -3.30 -4.23 25.49
N SER A 275 -3.00 -3.21 26.29
CA SER A 275 -2.27 -3.33 27.54
C SER A 275 -3.12 -4.00 28.62
N PRO A 276 -2.55 -4.36 29.78
CA PRO A 276 -3.28 -5.01 30.86
C PRO A 276 -4.32 -4.10 31.51
N LYS A 277 -4.17 -2.78 31.30
CA LYS A 277 -5.10 -1.75 31.77
C LYS A 277 -6.21 -1.46 30.75
N GLY A 278 -6.21 -2.15 29.61
CA GLY A 278 -7.20 -1.96 28.54
C GLY A 278 -6.90 -0.78 27.61
N TYR A 279 -5.68 -0.22 27.64
CA TYR A 279 -5.26 0.81 26.69
C TYR A 279 -4.76 0.18 25.40
N GLU A 280 -4.96 0.83 24.26
CA GLU A 280 -4.38 0.37 23.01
C GLU A 280 -2.86 0.56 22.98
N ILE A 281 -2.18 -0.44 22.45
CA ILE A 281 -0.76 -0.41 22.16
C ILE A 281 -0.64 -0.29 20.64
N VAL A 282 -0.24 0.89 20.17
CA VAL A 282 0.05 1.11 18.75
C VAL A 282 1.20 0.20 18.34
N THR A 283 0.98 -0.62 17.31
CA THR A 283 1.97 -1.60 16.86
C THR A 283 2.53 -1.30 15.48
N ASP A 284 3.86 -1.38 15.35
CA ASP A 284 4.52 -1.39 14.06
C ASP A 284 4.51 -2.81 13.48
N MET A 285 3.94 -2.98 12.28
CA MET A 285 4.05 -4.24 11.54
C MET A 285 5.41 -4.34 10.84
N LYS A 286 6.17 -5.38 11.17
CA LYS A 286 7.43 -5.73 10.50
C LYS A 286 7.27 -7.06 9.80
N ARG A 287 7.68 -7.12 8.54
CA ARG A 287 7.67 -8.37 7.78
C ARG A 287 9.08 -8.78 7.44
N TYR A 288 9.45 -9.97 7.88
CA TYR A 288 10.76 -10.58 7.66
C TYR A 288 10.55 -11.84 6.83
N GLY A 289 10.41 -11.66 5.52
CA GLY A 289 10.48 -12.75 4.55
C GLY A 289 11.69 -12.53 3.67
N SER A 290 12.20 -13.60 3.06
CA SER A 290 13.08 -13.41 1.90
C SER A 290 12.29 -12.60 0.88
N GLU A 291 12.74 -11.37 0.60
CA GLU A 291 12.06 -10.40 -0.26
C GLU A 291 11.58 -11.07 -1.55
N ILE A 292 10.27 -11.21 -1.69
CA ILE A 292 9.66 -11.16 -3.02
C ILE A 292 9.54 -9.66 -3.28
N GLY A 293 10.53 -9.12 -3.97
CA GLY A 293 10.63 -7.69 -4.29
C GLY A 293 9.35 -7.18 -4.95
N GLU A 294 9.13 -5.88 -4.79
CA GLU A 294 8.10 -5.13 -5.53
C GLU A 294 8.02 -5.63 -6.97
N ILE A 295 6.81 -5.99 -7.41
CA ILE A 295 6.54 -6.33 -8.81
C ILE A 295 6.62 -5.01 -9.59
N SER A 296 7.84 -4.54 -9.86
CA SER A 296 8.09 -3.59 -10.93
C SER A 296 7.86 -4.33 -12.24
N LEU A 297 6.99 -3.79 -13.08
CA LEU A 297 6.89 -4.25 -14.45
C LEU A 297 8.26 -4.05 -15.10
N PRO A 298 8.79 -5.05 -15.81
CA PRO A 298 10.11 -4.93 -16.40
C PRO A 298 10.12 -3.82 -17.46
N ASP A 299 11.16 -3.01 -17.43
CA ASP A 299 11.37 -1.88 -18.36
C ASP A 299 12.05 -2.31 -19.67
N ARG A 300 12.73 -3.46 -19.67
CA ARG A 300 13.44 -4.00 -20.84
C ARG A 300 13.41 -5.53 -20.92
N LEU A 301 13.65 -6.03 -22.14
CA LEU A 301 13.89 -7.46 -22.39
C LEU A 301 15.26 -7.83 -21.80
N THR A 302 15.29 -8.62 -20.73
CA THR A 302 16.54 -9.17 -20.18
C THR A 302 16.43 -10.63 -19.68
N ILE A 303 17.47 -11.44 -19.90
CA ILE A 303 17.68 -12.77 -19.31
C ILE A 303 18.28 -12.51 -17.94
N GLN A 304 17.39 -12.50 -16.95
CA GLN A 304 17.74 -12.28 -15.55
C GLN A 304 18.65 -13.40 -15.06
N GLU A 305 18.21 -14.64 -15.20
CA GLU A 305 18.90 -15.78 -14.61
C GLU A 305 18.96 -16.99 -15.54
N LEU A 306 20.07 -17.70 -15.41
CA LEU A 306 20.29 -19.03 -15.95
C LEU A 306 20.70 -19.88 -14.76
N TYR A 307 19.74 -20.55 -14.11
CA TYR A 307 20.00 -21.28 -12.87
C TYR A 307 19.56 -22.76 -12.97
N PRO A 308 20.37 -23.70 -12.46
CA PRO A 308 21.77 -23.51 -12.07
C PRO A 308 22.64 -23.20 -13.30
N ASN A 309 23.77 -22.50 -13.17
CA ASN A 309 24.79 -22.38 -14.23
C ASN A 309 26.17 -22.28 -13.56
N PRO A 310 27.01 -23.33 -13.61
CA PRO A 310 26.90 -24.51 -14.49
C PRO A 310 25.73 -25.45 -14.14
N PHE A 311 25.19 -26.16 -15.14
CA PHE A 311 23.95 -26.95 -15.00
C PHE A 311 24.14 -28.43 -15.33
N ASN A 312 23.31 -29.31 -14.76
CA ASN A 312 23.27 -30.76 -15.05
C ASN A 312 21.91 -31.43 -14.72
N PRO A 313 21.18 -32.04 -15.67
CA PRO A 313 21.06 -31.67 -17.08
C PRO A 313 20.02 -30.56 -17.30
N SER A 314 19.40 -30.05 -16.24
CA SER A 314 18.33 -29.05 -16.31
C SER A 314 18.84 -27.65 -16.05
N LEU A 315 18.39 -26.71 -16.88
CA LEU A 315 18.62 -25.28 -16.78
C LEU A 315 17.27 -24.57 -16.77
N THR A 316 17.07 -23.66 -15.82
CA THR A 316 15.95 -22.72 -15.80
C THR A 316 16.43 -21.37 -16.34
N ILE A 317 15.70 -20.84 -17.31
CA ILE A 317 15.95 -19.59 -18.01
C ILE A 317 14.86 -18.62 -17.58
N SER A 318 15.22 -17.64 -16.73
CA SER A 318 14.30 -16.59 -16.27
C SER A 318 14.59 -15.30 -17.05
N PHE A 319 13.56 -14.72 -17.64
CA PHE A 319 13.67 -13.51 -18.46
C PHE A 319 12.47 -12.60 -18.32
N SER A 320 12.66 -11.32 -18.61
CA SER A 320 11.62 -10.29 -18.55
C SER A 320 11.16 -9.87 -19.93
N VAL A 321 9.87 -9.58 -20.08
CA VAL A 321 9.25 -9.05 -21.30
C VAL A 321 8.58 -7.72 -20.95
N PRO A 322 9.03 -6.57 -21.49
CA PRO A 322 8.56 -5.26 -21.03
C PRO A 322 7.15 -4.90 -21.53
N THR A 323 6.80 -5.34 -22.74
CA THR A 323 5.49 -5.13 -23.35
C THR A 323 5.03 -6.40 -24.02
N GLU A 324 3.71 -6.60 -24.08
CA GLU A 324 3.14 -7.79 -24.69
C GLU A 324 3.56 -7.91 -26.18
N THR A 325 4.26 -9.00 -26.52
CA THR A 325 4.89 -9.15 -27.84
C THR A 325 5.18 -10.61 -28.20
N GLU A 326 5.54 -10.85 -29.46
CA GLU A 326 6.00 -12.16 -29.93
C GLU A 326 7.44 -12.44 -29.48
N VAL A 327 7.66 -13.59 -28.84
CA VAL A 327 8.96 -14.00 -28.32
C VAL A 327 9.35 -15.37 -28.90
N THR A 328 10.60 -15.46 -29.37
CA THR A 328 11.27 -16.72 -29.74
C THR A 328 12.45 -16.95 -28.81
N VAL A 329 12.52 -18.14 -28.20
CA VAL A 329 13.62 -18.56 -27.32
C VAL A 329 14.27 -19.81 -27.90
N ALA A 330 15.56 -19.74 -28.19
CA ALA A 330 16.31 -20.84 -28.79
C ALA A 330 17.69 -21.03 -28.14
N VAL A 331 18.20 -22.25 -28.23
CA VAL A 331 19.50 -22.65 -27.67
C VAL A 331 20.46 -23.01 -28.80
N TYR A 332 21.68 -22.50 -28.73
CA TYR A 332 22.73 -22.67 -29.73
C TYR A 332 23.99 -23.28 -29.13
N ASN A 333 24.73 -24.07 -29.90
CA ASN A 333 26.05 -24.57 -29.51
C ASN A 333 27.17 -23.59 -29.94
N MET A 334 28.43 -23.94 -29.63
CA MET A 334 29.63 -23.15 -29.98
C MET A 334 29.85 -22.97 -31.49
N LEU A 335 29.24 -23.81 -32.33
CA LEU A 335 29.30 -23.72 -33.79
C LEU A 335 28.19 -22.81 -34.36
N GLY A 336 27.32 -22.28 -33.50
CA GLY A 336 26.16 -21.49 -33.91
C GLY A 336 24.98 -22.33 -34.42
N GLU A 337 25.00 -23.66 -34.24
CA GLU A 337 23.90 -24.52 -34.61
C GLU A 337 22.81 -24.46 -33.53
N ARG A 338 21.55 -24.33 -33.96
CA ARG A 338 20.39 -24.33 -33.05
C ARG A 338 20.09 -25.75 -32.61
N VAL A 339 20.36 -26.06 -31.34
CA VAL A 339 20.18 -27.39 -30.75
C VAL A 339 18.80 -27.58 -30.10
N ALA A 340 18.12 -26.48 -29.74
CA ALA A 340 16.74 -26.52 -29.24
C ALA A 340 16.00 -25.21 -29.54
N THR A 341 14.68 -25.31 -29.69
CA THR A 341 13.76 -24.16 -29.71
C THR A 341 12.77 -24.36 -28.56
N LEU A 342 12.76 -23.46 -27.59
CA LEU A 342 11.93 -23.55 -26.38
C LEU A 342 10.60 -22.83 -26.56
N LEU A 343 10.63 -21.70 -27.27
CA LEU A 343 9.45 -20.96 -27.73
C LEU A 343 9.69 -20.49 -29.17
N TYR A 344 8.63 -20.48 -29.97
CA TYR A 344 8.68 -20.02 -31.36
C TYR A 344 7.48 -19.11 -31.64
N ASN A 345 7.75 -17.84 -31.95
CA ASN A 345 6.76 -16.78 -32.21
C ASN A 345 5.55 -16.84 -31.25
N SER A 346 5.83 -17.00 -29.96
CA SER A 346 4.78 -17.13 -28.94
C SER A 346 4.48 -15.75 -28.36
N TYR A 347 3.20 -15.37 -28.31
CA TYR A 347 2.78 -14.11 -27.73
C TYR A 347 2.85 -14.20 -26.20
N LEU A 348 3.62 -13.32 -25.57
CA LEU A 348 3.78 -13.27 -24.11
C LEU A 348 3.36 -11.90 -23.59
N ALA A 349 2.56 -11.88 -22.53
CA ALA A 349 2.20 -10.67 -21.78
C ALA A 349 3.44 -10.02 -21.15
N SER A 350 3.36 -8.72 -20.85
CA SER A 350 4.38 -8.02 -20.06
C SER A 350 4.55 -8.71 -18.70
N GLY A 351 5.80 -8.88 -18.26
CA GLY A 351 6.13 -9.51 -16.98
C GLY A 351 7.36 -10.41 -17.03
N PHE A 352 7.56 -11.17 -15.95
CA PHE A 352 8.65 -12.12 -15.81
C PHE A 352 8.20 -13.53 -16.20
N HIS A 353 9.03 -14.20 -16.98
CA HIS A 353 8.75 -15.51 -17.56
C HIS A 353 9.89 -16.48 -17.25
N SER A 354 9.57 -17.76 -17.14
CA SER A 354 10.56 -18.80 -16.88
C SER A 354 10.35 -20.01 -17.76
N LEU A 355 11.43 -20.49 -18.39
CA LEU A 355 11.45 -21.67 -19.23
C LEU A 355 12.49 -22.67 -18.74
N LYS A 356 12.14 -23.95 -18.78
CA LYS A 356 13.07 -25.03 -18.45
C LYS A 356 13.61 -25.68 -19.71
N TRP A 357 14.92 -25.82 -19.79
CA TRP A 357 15.60 -26.62 -20.81
C TRP A 357 16.31 -27.81 -20.17
N THR A 358 16.19 -28.98 -20.78
CA THR A 358 16.92 -30.19 -20.38
C THR A 358 17.84 -30.62 -21.52
N ALA A 359 19.15 -30.58 -21.29
CA ALA A 359 20.17 -30.87 -22.30
C ALA A 359 20.43 -32.38 -22.51
N SER A 360 19.41 -33.22 -22.32
CA SER A 360 19.52 -34.67 -22.48
C SER A 360 19.96 -35.02 -23.90
N GLY A 361 21.13 -35.66 -24.03
CA GLY A 361 21.71 -36.05 -25.33
C GLY A 361 22.63 -35.02 -25.99
N GLN A 362 22.86 -33.87 -25.35
CA GLN A 362 23.84 -32.88 -25.81
C GLN A 362 25.22 -33.13 -25.17
N PRO A 363 26.35 -32.78 -25.82
CA PRO A 363 27.67 -32.90 -25.22
C PRO A 363 27.90 -31.85 -24.11
N SER A 364 28.68 -32.17 -23.08
CA SER A 364 29.13 -31.17 -22.09
C SER A 364 29.88 -30.04 -22.80
N GLY A 365 29.62 -28.79 -22.41
CA GLY A 365 30.18 -27.65 -23.11
C GLY A 365 29.39 -26.36 -22.91
N MET A 366 29.77 -25.34 -23.67
CA MET A 366 29.13 -24.03 -23.62
C MET A 366 27.98 -23.94 -24.64
N TYR A 367 26.88 -23.37 -24.20
CA TYR A 367 25.68 -23.12 -24.97
C TYR A 367 25.27 -21.65 -24.86
N PHE A 368 24.59 -21.14 -25.87
CA PHE A 368 24.07 -19.77 -25.90
C PHE A 368 22.55 -19.80 -25.96
N ILE A 369 21.92 -19.19 -24.95
CA ILE A 369 20.48 -18.99 -24.90
C ILE A 369 20.21 -17.65 -25.57
N LYS A 370 19.38 -17.65 -26.63
CA LYS A 370 18.99 -16.45 -27.36
C LYS A 370 17.50 -16.22 -27.22
N ILE A 371 17.12 -15.02 -26.79
CA ILE A 371 15.74 -14.53 -26.75
C ILE A 371 15.60 -13.43 -27.80
N GLN A 372 14.56 -13.52 -28.63
CA GLN A 372 14.33 -12.61 -29.73
C GLN A 372 12.87 -12.16 -29.77
N THR A 373 12.68 -10.85 -29.85
CA THR A 373 11.42 -10.16 -30.15
C THR A 373 11.55 -9.49 -31.53
N PRO A 374 10.50 -8.84 -32.07
CA PRO A 374 10.62 -8.08 -33.32
C PRO A 374 11.65 -6.94 -33.26
N THR A 375 11.89 -6.36 -32.07
CA THR A 375 12.72 -5.15 -31.90
C THR A 375 14.05 -5.41 -31.20
N VAL A 376 14.13 -6.41 -30.32
CA VAL A 376 15.30 -6.65 -29.46
C VAL A 376 15.72 -8.11 -29.50
N ILE A 377 17.03 -8.34 -29.49
CA ILE A 377 17.67 -9.65 -29.34
C ILE A 377 18.59 -9.62 -28.13
N GLU A 378 18.50 -10.65 -27.31
CA GLU A 378 19.40 -10.85 -26.18
C GLU A 378 20.00 -12.26 -26.20
N THR A 379 21.23 -12.42 -25.70
CA THR A 379 21.91 -13.70 -25.65
C THR A 379 22.75 -13.83 -24.39
N LYS A 380 22.68 -14.99 -23.71
CA LYS A 380 23.45 -15.29 -22.50
C LYS A 380 24.07 -16.69 -22.56
N LYS A 381 25.28 -16.84 -22.02
CA LYS A 381 26.04 -18.09 -22.04
C LYS A 381 25.65 -19.02 -20.88
N ALA A 382 25.51 -20.31 -21.17
CA ALA A 382 25.26 -21.39 -20.20
C ALA A 382 26.36 -22.45 -20.31
N LEU A 383 26.79 -23.02 -19.19
CA LEU A 383 27.79 -24.09 -19.13
C LEU A 383 27.12 -25.40 -18.70
N PHE A 384 27.06 -26.37 -19.60
CA PHE A 384 26.57 -27.72 -19.30
C PHE A 384 27.72 -28.61 -18.84
N ILE A 385 27.56 -29.23 -17.68
CA ILE A 385 28.50 -30.22 -17.13
C ILE A 385 27.73 -31.51 -16.93
N LYS A 386 28.30 -32.63 -17.38
CA LYS A 386 27.69 -33.97 -17.25
C LYS A 386 28.34 -34.73 -16.11
#